data_AF-A0A8J6FJY9-F1
#
_entry.id   AF-A0A8J6FJY9-F1
#
_cell.length_a   1.000
_cell.length_b   1.000
_cell.length_c   1.000
_cell.angle_alpha   90.00
_cell.angle_beta   90.00
_cell.angle_gamma   90.00
#
_symmetry.space_group_name_H-M   'P 1'
#
loop_
_entity.id
_entity.type
_entity.pdbx_description
1 polymer ?
#
loop_
_entity_poly.entity_id
_entity_poly.type
_entity_poly.pdbx_seq_one_letter_code
_entity_poly.pdbx_strand_id
1 'polypeptide(L)'
;MKRESEMARKMKEENERASEEELAKETRHYQEKLRYQRELETQLEDKEMKRQEAYQEFLREKILVDEIVRKIYEEDQTERQLKLEKMNATRRYIEEFKEQQATWGKMEKEKMEEENRRILAFANMQQRREEDRMAQVREREEKKKALQDMLAEHIHRELQQREELEQMREELYQEEQAEETRRQEIAQMEKKIRQRLELQRTFEEQMAFKQIVQQAAKEEEEAFRQAMLAKFAEDDRIEQMNAQKRRMKQLEHKRAVEKLLEDRRKQFIADKEREFQEKQEEGRREAFRRAIIEEERQKLLKEHASQLLGYLPKGIFKNEDDLSMFDEEFRKTFQKRSADMFSEEDWDS
;
A
#
# COMPACT_ATOMS: atom_id res chain seq x y z
N MET A 1 122.27 156.40 149.10
CA MET A 1 122.93 155.07 149.04
C MET A 1 122.03 153.86 149.35
N LYS A 2 121.09 153.88 150.32
CA LYS A 2 120.22 152.68 150.55
C LYS A 2 119.00 152.54 149.61
N ARG A 3 118.55 153.61 148.92
CA ARG A 3 117.35 153.58 148.05
C ARG A 3 117.61 153.19 146.59
N GLU A 4 118.82 153.43 146.08
CA GLU A 4 119.15 153.16 144.66
C GLU A 4 119.46 151.68 144.40
N SER A 5 120.03 150.96 145.37
CA SER A 5 120.28 149.51 145.22
C SER A 5 119.00 148.67 145.24
N GLU A 6 117.94 149.15 145.88
CA GLU A 6 116.63 148.45 145.91
C GLU A 6 115.88 148.60 144.58
N MET A 7 115.97 149.75 143.91
CA MET A 7 115.35 149.98 142.59
C MET A 7 116.01 149.13 141.48
N ALA A 8 117.34 149.05 141.46
CA ALA A 8 118.06 148.24 140.46
C ALA A 8 117.78 146.73 140.60
N ARG A 9 117.51 146.26 141.82
CA ARG A 9 117.16 144.88 142.09
C ARG A 9 115.75 144.53 141.60
N LYS A 10 114.78 145.44 141.76
CA LYS A 10 113.41 145.26 141.25
C LYS A 10 113.34 145.22 139.71
N MET A 11 114.10 146.07 139.01
CA MET A 11 114.13 146.07 137.53
C MET A 11 114.74 144.78 136.95
N LYS A 12 115.77 144.22 137.60
CA LYS A 12 116.31 142.92 137.21
C LYS A 12 115.29 141.81 137.43
N GLU A 13 114.64 141.79 138.59
CA GLU A 13 113.57 140.82 138.88
C GLU A 13 112.40 140.93 137.88
N GLU A 14 112.04 142.13 137.41
CA GLU A 14 110.98 142.31 136.39
C GLU A 14 111.41 141.87 134.98
N ASN A 15 112.64 142.17 134.55
CA ASN A 15 113.15 141.69 133.26
C ASN A 15 113.35 140.17 133.25
N GLU A 16 113.82 139.59 134.36
CA GLU A 16 113.92 138.15 134.53
C GLU A 16 112.53 137.51 134.39
N ARG A 17 111.51 138.05 135.08
CA ARG A 17 110.12 137.60 134.92
C ARG A 17 109.59 137.74 133.49
N ALA A 18 109.86 138.85 132.81
CA ALA A 18 109.43 139.04 131.41
C ALA A 18 110.11 138.03 130.46
N SER A 19 111.40 137.75 130.65
CA SER A 19 112.12 136.74 129.87
C SER A 19 111.62 135.32 130.14
N GLU A 20 111.29 135.01 131.40
CA GLU A 20 110.67 133.74 131.78
C GLU A 20 109.27 133.59 131.17
N GLU A 21 108.48 134.66 131.09
CA GLU A 21 107.18 134.66 130.43
C GLU A 21 107.27 134.49 128.91
N GLU A 22 108.25 135.11 128.24
CA GLU A 22 108.48 134.92 126.81
C GLU A 22 108.95 133.49 126.49
N LEU A 23 109.90 132.95 127.27
CA LEU A 23 110.31 131.54 127.18
C LEU A 23 109.13 130.60 127.45
N ALA A 24 108.24 130.93 128.41
CA ALA A 24 107.03 130.17 128.67
C ALA A 24 106.03 130.21 127.50
N LYS A 25 105.91 131.33 126.78
CA LYS A 25 105.06 131.44 125.58
C LYS A 25 105.67 130.68 124.39
N GLU A 26 106.97 130.78 124.17
CA GLU A 26 107.66 130.04 123.12
C GLU A 26 107.60 128.53 123.35
N THR A 27 107.80 128.08 124.59
CA THR A 27 107.65 126.66 124.95
C THR A 27 106.21 126.19 124.78
N ARG A 28 105.19 127.00 125.11
CA ARG A 28 103.77 126.68 124.82
C ARG A 28 103.50 126.58 123.33
N HIS A 29 103.94 127.53 122.52
CA HIS A 29 103.76 127.46 121.06
C HIS A 29 104.51 126.30 120.43
N TYR A 30 105.70 125.97 120.94
CA TYR A 30 106.44 124.78 120.51
C TYR A 30 105.68 123.49 120.89
N GLN A 31 105.12 123.42 122.09
CA GLN A 31 104.26 122.31 122.52
C GLN A 31 102.98 122.19 121.68
N GLU A 32 102.34 123.29 121.31
CA GLU A 32 101.16 123.29 120.43
C GLU A 32 101.51 122.83 119.01
N LYS A 33 102.63 123.29 118.44
CA LYS A 33 103.12 122.80 117.14
C LYS A 33 103.44 121.31 117.18
N LEU A 34 104.06 120.83 118.26
CA LEU A 34 104.32 119.40 118.46
C LEU A 34 103.01 118.60 118.60
N ARG A 35 101.99 119.14 119.28
CA ARG A 35 100.67 118.50 119.35
C ARG A 35 100.02 118.42 117.98
N TYR A 36 100.02 119.51 117.22
CA TYR A 36 99.45 119.55 115.88
C TYR A 36 100.21 118.63 114.89
N GLN A 37 101.54 118.56 114.97
CA GLN A 37 102.33 117.60 114.20
C GLN A 37 101.95 116.16 114.54
N ARG A 38 101.84 115.83 115.84
CA ARG A 38 101.38 114.50 116.28
C ARG A 38 99.96 114.19 115.79
N GLU A 39 99.05 115.15 115.83
CA GLU A 39 97.68 114.97 115.32
C GLU A 39 97.66 114.70 113.81
N LEU A 40 98.46 115.44 113.02
CA LEU A 40 98.59 115.18 111.58
C LEU A 40 99.24 113.81 111.30
N GLU A 41 100.26 113.42 112.06
CA GLU A 41 100.87 112.09 111.98
C GLU A 41 99.81 111.01 112.26
N THR A 42 99.02 111.14 113.33
CA THR A 42 97.93 110.20 113.62
C THR A 42 96.87 110.16 112.52
N GLN A 43 96.53 111.29 111.88
CA GLN A 43 95.58 111.30 110.76
C GLN A 43 96.14 110.64 109.50
N LEU A 44 97.44 110.73 109.26
CA LEU A 44 98.10 110.03 108.15
C LEU A 44 98.17 108.53 108.44
N GLU A 45 98.55 108.14 109.66
CA GLU A 45 98.54 106.74 110.11
C GLU A 45 97.13 106.14 110.00
N ASP A 46 96.09 106.82 110.47
CA ASP A 46 94.69 106.36 110.35
C ASP A 46 94.25 106.20 108.89
N LYS A 47 94.68 107.09 107.99
CA LYS A 47 94.39 106.99 106.55
C LYS A 47 95.13 105.81 105.92
N GLU A 48 96.37 105.58 106.31
CA GLU A 48 97.16 104.43 105.85
C GLU A 48 96.58 103.12 106.37
N MET A 49 96.16 103.06 107.64
CA MET A 49 95.48 101.93 108.25
C MET A 49 94.18 101.61 107.52
N LYS A 50 93.31 102.60 107.29
CA LYS A 50 92.06 102.41 106.52
C LYS A 50 92.33 101.94 105.09
N ARG A 51 93.40 102.43 104.45
CA ARG A 51 93.79 101.98 103.11
C ARG A 51 94.28 100.53 103.13
N GLN A 52 95.02 100.12 104.16
CA GLN A 52 95.46 98.75 104.36
C GLN A 52 94.27 97.83 104.65
N GLU A 53 93.34 98.23 105.51
CA GLU A 53 92.10 97.50 105.81
C GLU A 53 91.25 97.30 104.54
N ALA A 54 90.97 98.37 103.79
CA ALA A 54 90.22 98.29 102.54
C ALA A 54 90.92 97.41 101.48
N TYR A 55 92.25 97.43 101.42
CA TYR A 55 93.00 96.56 100.53
C TYR A 55 92.94 95.09 100.97
N GLN A 56 93.00 94.82 102.27
CA GLN A 56 92.82 93.47 102.81
C GLN A 56 91.40 92.96 102.56
N GLU A 57 90.38 93.79 102.73
CA GLU A 57 89.00 93.46 102.39
C GLU A 57 88.85 93.16 100.89
N PHE A 58 89.39 94.00 100.01
CA PHE A 58 89.41 93.75 98.57
C PHE A 58 90.09 92.43 98.21
N LEU A 59 91.22 92.09 98.84
CA LEU A 59 91.88 90.81 98.61
C LEU A 59 91.03 89.63 99.07
N ARG A 60 90.36 89.74 100.22
CA ARG A 60 89.42 88.72 100.72
C ARG A 60 88.24 88.54 99.77
N GLU A 61 87.64 89.64 99.32
CA GLU A 61 86.54 89.62 98.35
C GLU A 61 86.96 89.04 97.02
N LYS A 62 88.15 89.41 96.52
CA LYS A 62 88.68 88.85 95.27
C LYS A 62 88.86 87.34 95.37
N ILE A 63 89.46 86.84 96.46
CA ILE A 63 89.61 85.39 96.68
C ILE A 63 88.24 84.71 96.72
N LEU A 64 87.26 85.30 97.43
CA LEU A 64 85.91 84.77 97.51
C LEU A 64 85.23 84.73 96.13
N VAL A 65 85.35 85.79 95.33
CA VAL A 65 84.79 85.86 93.97
C VAL A 65 85.47 84.85 93.05
N ASP A 66 86.80 84.73 93.10
CA ASP A 66 87.55 83.75 92.31
C ASP A 66 87.14 82.31 92.70
N GLU A 67 86.89 82.03 93.99
CA GLU A 67 86.35 80.76 94.47
C GLU A 67 84.92 80.51 93.99
N ILE A 68 84.04 81.52 93.99
CA ILE A 68 82.67 81.41 93.47
C ILE A 68 82.69 81.12 91.97
N VAL A 69 83.48 81.86 91.19
CA VAL A 69 83.62 81.65 89.74
C VAL A 69 84.17 80.25 89.45
N ARG A 70 85.17 79.80 90.22
CA ARG A 70 85.70 78.44 90.10
C ARG A 70 84.63 77.39 90.38
N LYS A 71 83.83 77.55 91.44
CA LYS A 71 82.71 76.64 91.75
C LYS A 71 81.67 76.62 90.64
N ILE A 72 81.29 77.77 90.08
CA ILE A 72 80.36 77.84 88.94
C ILE A 72 80.92 77.07 87.74
N TYR A 73 82.20 77.25 87.40
CA TYR A 73 82.81 76.49 86.31
C TYR A 73 82.86 74.98 86.59
N GLU A 74 83.19 74.57 87.81
CA GLU A 74 83.17 73.15 88.20
C GLU A 74 81.74 72.57 88.12
N GLU A 75 80.74 73.29 88.63
CA GLU A 75 79.32 72.92 88.56
C GLU A 75 78.85 72.81 87.10
N ASP A 76 79.11 73.81 86.25
CA ASP A 76 78.79 73.80 84.82
C ASP A 76 79.44 72.61 84.08
N GLN A 77 80.69 72.26 84.43
CA GLN A 77 81.38 71.12 83.83
C GLN A 77 80.73 69.80 84.27
N THR A 78 80.41 69.65 85.56
CA THR A 78 79.74 68.45 86.05
C THR A 78 78.34 68.29 85.47
N GLU A 79 77.58 69.38 85.32
CA GLU A 79 76.24 69.34 84.71
C GLU A 79 76.32 68.92 83.22
N ARG A 80 77.30 69.44 82.48
CA ARG A 80 77.55 69.02 81.08
C ARG A 80 77.90 67.55 80.99
N GLN A 81 78.75 67.05 81.90
CA GLN A 81 79.11 65.63 81.95
C GLN A 81 77.88 64.76 82.25
N LEU A 82 77.10 65.09 83.28
CA LEU A 82 75.88 64.37 83.64
C LEU A 82 74.86 64.38 82.50
N LYS A 83 74.73 65.49 81.76
CA LYS A 83 73.85 65.58 80.59
C LYS A 83 74.33 64.67 79.46
N LEU A 84 75.64 64.63 79.19
CA LEU A 84 76.23 63.73 78.20
C LEU A 84 76.08 62.26 78.62
N GLU A 85 76.26 61.93 79.90
CA GLU A 85 76.05 60.58 80.43
C GLU A 85 74.60 60.14 80.28
N LYS A 86 73.64 61.00 80.64
CA LYS A 86 72.21 60.74 80.43
C LYS A 86 71.88 60.53 78.95
N MET A 87 72.42 61.38 78.07
CA MET A 87 72.23 61.23 76.62
C MET A 87 72.82 59.91 76.11
N ASN A 88 74.03 59.56 76.54
CA ASN A 88 74.68 58.30 76.15
C ASN A 88 73.93 57.08 76.70
N ALA A 89 73.41 57.15 77.93
CA ALA A 89 72.59 56.10 78.51
C ALA A 89 71.29 55.92 77.72
N THR A 90 70.54 57.01 77.44
CA THR A 90 69.32 56.92 76.61
C THR A 90 69.62 56.40 75.21
N ARG A 91 70.74 56.80 74.60
CA ARG A 91 71.18 56.29 73.30
C ARG A 91 71.45 54.78 73.35
N ARG A 92 72.17 54.29 74.36
CA ARG A 92 72.41 52.85 74.55
C ARG A 92 71.10 52.08 74.72
N TYR A 93 70.17 52.57 75.55
CA TYR A 93 68.86 51.96 75.69
C TYR A 93 68.07 51.91 74.38
N ILE A 94 68.13 52.97 73.57
CA ILE A 94 67.48 53.00 72.24
C ILE A 94 68.14 51.99 71.30
N GLU A 95 69.48 51.89 71.30
CA GLU A 95 70.23 50.94 70.47
C GLU A 95 69.90 49.49 70.88
N GLU A 96 69.95 49.17 72.17
CA GLU A 96 69.56 47.86 72.71
C GLU A 96 68.09 47.51 72.37
N PHE A 97 67.17 48.47 72.49
CA PHE A 97 65.77 48.27 72.13
C PHE A 97 65.61 47.99 70.63
N LYS A 98 66.35 48.70 69.76
CA LYS A 98 66.34 48.45 68.31
C LYS A 98 66.90 47.07 67.97
N GLU A 99 67.96 46.63 68.64
CA GLU A 99 68.52 45.29 68.46
C GLU A 99 67.52 44.20 68.92
N GLN A 100 66.88 44.39 70.07
CA GLN A 100 65.82 43.51 70.56
C GLN A 100 64.63 43.45 69.61
N GLN A 101 64.19 44.60 69.07
CA GLN A 101 63.11 44.64 68.10
C GLN A 101 63.50 43.95 66.77
N ALA A 102 64.75 44.14 66.32
CA ALA A 102 65.25 43.50 65.11
C ALA A 102 65.38 41.98 65.25
N THR A 103 65.89 41.51 66.40
CA THR A 103 65.95 40.07 66.72
C THR A 103 64.56 39.48 66.85
N TRP A 104 63.63 40.16 67.53
CA TRP A 104 62.22 39.76 67.61
C TRP A 104 61.57 39.66 66.22
N GLY A 105 61.77 40.66 65.35
CA GLY A 105 61.25 40.64 63.98
C GLY A 105 61.86 39.54 63.11
N LYS A 106 63.13 39.16 63.32
CA LYS A 106 63.74 37.99 62.66
C LYS A 106 63.10 36.68 63.14
N MET A 107 62.97 36.51 64.45
CA MET A 107 62.33 35.33 65.04
C MET A 107 60.87 35.17 64.58
N GLU A 108 60.12 36.28 64.47
CA GLU A 108 58.75 36.26 63.97
C GLU A 108 58.68 35.88 62.49
N LYS A 109 59.58 36.42 61.65
CA LYS A 109 59.69 36.02 60.24
C LYS A 109 60.02 34.55 60.08
N GLU A 110 60.99 34.03 60.84
CA GLU A 110 61.35 32.61 60.79
C GLU A 110 60.17 31.72 61.18
N LYS A 111 59.42 32.08 62.23
CA LYS A 111 58.18 31.37 62.61
C LYS A 111 57.14 31.40 61.49
N MET A 112 56.90 32.57 60.89
CA MET A 112 55.96 32.69 59.76
C MET A 112 56.42 31.87 58.55
N GLU A 113 57.71 31.85 58.24
CA GLU A 113 58.26 31.03 57.15
C GLU A 113 58.09 29.54 57.43
N GLU A 114 58.31 29.08 58.67
CA GLU A 114 58.05 27.69 59.06
C GLU A 114 56.57 27.32 58.96
N GLU A 115 55.68 28.19 59.43
CA GLU A 115 54.23 28.00 59.29
C GLU A 115 53.82 27.97 57.81
N ASN A 116 54.34 28.88 56.99
CA ASN A 116 54.11 28.90 55.55
C ASN A 116 54.62 27.61 54.88
N ARG A 117 55.79 27.10 55.27
CA ARG A 117 56.31 25.81 54.78
C ARG A 117 55.38 24.66 55.16
N ARG A 118 54.83 24.66 56.38
CA ARG A 118 53.85 23.65 56.82
C ARG A 118 52.55 23.75 56.04
N ILE A 119 52.05 24.96 55.80
CA ILE A 119 50.85 25.20 54.99
C ILE A 119 51.07 24.71 53.56
N LEU A 120 52.20 25.03 52.93
CA LEU A 120 52.53 24.57 51.57
C LEU A 120 52.65 23.04 51.50
N ALA A 121 53.32 22.42 52.48
CA ALA A 121 53.43 20.96 52.54
C ALA A 121 52.05 20.30 52.68
N PHE A 122 51.17 20.87 53.51
CA PHE A 122 49.80 20.39 53.65
C PHE A 122 48.99 20.58 52.36
N ALA A 123 49.09 21.74 51.71
CA ALA A 123 48.43 22.02 50.44
C ALA A 123 48.87 21.03 49.35
N ASN A 124 50.17 20.79 49.20
CA ASN A 124 50.71 19.82 48.26
C ASN A 124 50.22 18.39 48.55
N MET A 125 50.14 18.01 49.83
CA MET A 125 49.60 16.70 50.22
C MET A 125 48.10 16.58 49.90
N GLN A 126 47.32 17.66 50.04
CA GLN A 126 45.91 17.66 49.64
C GLN A 126 45.77 17.52 48.12
N GLN A 127 46.54 18.31 47.36
CA GLN A 127 46.55 18.22 45.89
C GLN A 127 46.88 16.81 45.42
N ARG A 128 47.93 16.18 45.95
CA ARG A 128 48.25 14.78 45.61
C ARG A 128 47.13 13.81 45.93
N ARG A 129 46.47 13.97 47.09
CA ARG A 129 45.32 13.13 47.44
C ARG A 129 44.13 13.34 46.50
N GLU A 130 43.89 14.57 46.07
CA GLU A 130 42.86 14.87 45.07
C GLU A 130 43.23 14.30 43.70
N GLU A 131 44.48 14.46 43.26
CA GLU A 131 45.01 13.89 42.03
C GLU A 131 44.89 12.36 42.02
N ASP A 132 45.29 11.69 43.11
CA ASP A 132 45.17 10.23 43.26
C ASP A 132 43.70 9.78 43.22
N ARG A 133 42.80 10.52 43.88
CA ARG A 133 41.35 10.26 43.83
C ARG A 133 40.82 10.43 42.40
N MET A 134 41.19 11.50 41.73
CA MET A 134 40.78 11.77 40.36
C MET A 134 41.35 10.73 39.38
N ALA A 135 42.59 10.28 39.58
CA ALA A 135 43.19 9.21 38.80
C ALA A 135 42.42 7.89 38.98
N GLN A 136 42.07 7.52 40.23
CA GLN A 136 41.26 6.33 40.49
C GLN A 136 39.85 6.43 39.88
N VAL A 137 39.23 7.62 39.90
CA VAL A 137 37.93 7.84 39.24
C VAL A 137 38.08 7.67 37.73
N ARG A 138 39.11 8.26 37.11
CA ARG A 138 39.39 8.10 35.68
C ARG A 138 39.62 6.64 35.29
N GLU A 139 40.44 5.91 36.04
CA GLU A 139 40.70 4.49 35.78
C GLU A 139 39.40 3.65 35.88
N ARG A 140 38.54 3.96 36.86
CA ARG A 140 37.21 3.31 36.97
C ARG A 140 36.30 3.66 35.80
N GLU A 141 36.31 4.91 35.35
CA GLU A 141 35.54 5.34 34.18
C GLU A 141 36.04 4.69 32.89
N GLU A 142 37.35 4.59 32.69
CA GLU A 142 37.96 3.89 31.56
C GLU A 142 37.60 2.41 31.54
N LYS A 143 37.67 1.72 32.69
CA LYS A 143 37.21 0.33 32.81
C LYS A 143 35.72 0.20 32.51
N LYS A 144 34.89 1.15 32.96
CA LYS A 144 33.44 1.16 32.63
C LYS A 144 33.20 1.37 31.13
N LYS A 145 33.92 2.30 30.50
CA LYS A 145 33.84 2.55 29.05
C LYS A 145 34.25 1.30 28.27
N ALA A 146 35.38 0.68 28.61
CA ALA A 146 35.80 -0.57 27.99
C ALA A 146 34.74 -1.68 28.11
N LEU A 147 34.09 -1.81 29.27
CA LEU A 147 32.98 -2.75 29.44
C LEU A 147 31.75 -2.39 28.61
N GLN A 148 31.43 -1.08 28.50
CA GLN A 148 30.34 -0.60 27.67
C GLN A 148 30.61 -0.85 26.17
N ASP A 149 31.84 -0.62 25.71
CA ASP A 149 32.24 -0.87 24.32
C ASP A 149 32.15 -2.36 23.99
N MET A 150 32.64 -3.23 24.88
CA MET A 150 32.51 -4.69 24.74
C MET A 150 31.04 -5.13 24.71
N LEU A 151 30.18 -4.54 25.55
CA LEU A 151 28.76 -4.83 25.56
C LEU A 151 28.06 -4.33 24.28
N ALA A 152 28.44 -3.15 23.80
CA ALA A 152 27.92 -2.59 22.55
C ALA A 152 28.31 -3.45 21.35
N GLU A 153 29.56 -3.92 21.28
CA GLU A 153 29.99 -4.87 20.25
C GLU A 153 29.21 -6.18 20.33
N HIS A 154 28.99 -6.71 21.54
CA HIS A 154 28.20 -7.93 21.73
C HIS A 154 26.76 -7.77 21.24
N ILE A 155 26.09 -6.68 21.64
CA ILE A 155 24.73 -6.35 21.18
C ILE A 155 24.71 -6.19 19.66
N HIS A 156 25.71 -5.53 19.08
CA HIS A 156 25.78 -5.34 17.63
C HIS A 156 25.91 -6.68 16.89
N ARG A 157 26.76 -7.58 17.38
CA ARG A 157 26.89 -8.95 16.81
C ARG A 157 25.59 -9.73 16.93
N GLU A 158 24.90 -9.66 18.07
CA GLU A 158 23.61 -10.34 18.24
C GLU A 158 22.54 -9.77 17.29
N LEU A 159 22.51 -8.46 17.08
CA LEU A 159 21.60 -7.83 16.13
C LEU A 159 21.91 -8.26 14.69
N GLN A 160 23.19 -8.26 14.30
CA GLN A 160 23.60 -8.75 12.97
C GLN A 160 23.19 -10.20 12.75
N GLN A 161 23.41 -11.07 13.74
CA GLN A 161 22.98 -12.47 13.66
C GLN A 161 21.45 -12.60 13.51
N ARG A 162 20.67 -11.75 14.20
CA ARG A 162 19.20 -11.74 14.04
C ARG A 162 18.79 -11.27 12.65
N GLU A 163 19.40 -10.20 12.15
CA GLU A 163 19.14 -9.68 10.80
C GLU A 163 19.50 -10.72 9.73
N GLU A 164 20.64 -11.41 9.86
CA GLU A 164 21.02 -12.52 8.97
C GLU A 164 19.99 -13.65 9.01
N LEU A 165 19.53 -14.06 10.20
CA LEU A 165 18.50 -15.10 10.34
C LEU A 165 17.15 -14.66 9.76
N GLU A 166 16.77 -13.40 9.91
CA GLU A 166 15.56 -12.82 9.32
C GLU A 166 15.65 -12.80 7.79
N GLN A 167 16.80 -12.40 7.24
CA GLN A 167 17.05 -12.46 5.79
C GLN A 167 16.93 -13.89 5.26
N MET A 168 17.58 -14.86 5.91
CA MET A 168 17.47 -16.27 5.54
C MET A 168 16.02 -16.77 5.59
N ARG A 169 15.22 -16.31 6.57
CA ARG A 169 13.80 -16.65 6.67
C ARG A 169 12.97 -16.03 5.55
N GLU A 170 13.25 -14.78 5.19
CA GLU A 170 12.60 -14.09 4.07
C GLU A 170 12.93 -14.77 2.74
N GLU A 171 14.18 -15.16 2.52
CA GLU A 171 14.62 -15.91 1.34
C GLU A 171 13.91 -17.26 1.25
N LEU A 172 13.88 -18.04 2.33
CA LEU A 172 13.15 -19.31 2.37
C LEU A 172 11.66 -19.14 2.08
N TYR A 173 11.02 -18.10 2.63
CA TYR A 173 9.61 -17.82 2.34
C TYR A 173 9.37 -17.48 0.87
N GLN A 174 10.27 -16.70 0.24
CA GLN A 174 10.19 -16.38 -1.19
C GLN A 174 10.40 -17.63 -2.06
N GLU A 175 11.34 -18.50 -1.68
CA GLU A 175 11.57 -19.77 -2.36
C GLU A 175 10.36 -20.71 -2.24
N GLU A 176 9.75 -20.84 -1.07
CA GLU A 176 8.53 -21.62 -0.85
C GLU A 176 7.38 -21.11 -1.73
N GLN A 177 7.16 -19.78 -1.78
CA GLN A 177 6.16 -19.20 -2.68
C GLN A 177 6.46 -19.49 -4.16
N ALA A 178 7.73 -19.37 -4.57
CA ALA A 178 8.15 -19.67 -5.94
C ALA A 178 8.01 -21.16 -6.29
N GLU A 179 8.24 -22.07 -5.34
CA GLU A 179 7.94 -23.48 -5.52
C GLU A 179 6.43 -23.71 -5.66
N GLU A 180 5.62 -23.04 -4.85
CA GLU A 180 4.17 -23.20 -4.88
C GLU A 180 3.58 -22.70 -6.21
N THR A 181 4.07 -21.57 -6.73
CA THR A 181 3.67 -21.10 -8.07
C THR A 181 4.10 -22.08 -9.16
N ARG A 182 5.34 -22.60 -9.13
CA ARG A 182 5.80 -23.65 -10.05
C ARG A 182 4.91 -24.90 -10.00
N ARG A 183 4.53 -25.36 -8.80
CA ARG A 183 3.62 -26.50 -8.63
C ARG A 183 2.23 -26.20 -9.20
N GLN A 184 1.71 -24.99 -8.99
CA GLN A 184 0.45 -24.56 -9.58
C GLN A 184 0.52 -24.52 -11.12
N GLU A 185 1.61 -24.01 -11.69
CA GLU A 185 1.84 -23.99 -13.13
C GLU A 185 1.89 -25.41 -13.71
N ILE A 186 2.64 -26.32 -13.07
CA ILE A 186 2.70 -27.73 -13.46
C ILE A 186 1.30 -28.35 -13.40
N ALA A 187 0.55 -28.15 -12.32
CA ALA A 187 -0.80 -28.68 -12.18
C ALA A 187 -1.77 -28.09 -13.22
N GLN A 188 -1.65 -26.82 -13.58
CA GLN A 188 -2.43 -26.21 -14.66
C GLN A 188 -2.07 -26.81 -16.02
N MET A 189 -0.78 -27.03 -16.28
CA MET A 189 -0.30 -27.68 -17.50
C MET A 189 -0.79 -29.12 -17.58
N GLU A 190 -0.73 -29.89 -16.49
CA GLU A 190 -1.30 -31.23 -16.42
C GLU A 190 -2.81 -31.23 -16.69
N LYS A 191 -3.57 -30.30 -16.10
CA LYS A 191 -5.02 -30.17 -16.37
C LYS A 191 -5.29 -29.89 -17.85
N LYS A 192 -4.54 -28.99 -18.48
CA LYS A 192 -4.66 -28.69 -19.93
C LYS A 192 -4.34 -29.93 -20.77
N ILE A 193 -3.32 -30.70 -20.41
CA ILE A 193 -2.96 -31.95 -21.10
C ILE A 193 -4.07 -33.00 -20.93
N ARG A 194 -4.59 -33.20 -19.72
CA ARG A 194 -5.70 -34.13 -19.45
C ARG A 194 -6.95 -33.76 -20.24
N GLN A 195 -7.34 -32.48 -20.25
CA GLN A 195 -8.47 -32.00 -21.05
C GLN A 195 -8.27 -32.26 -22.55
N ARG A 196 -7.07 -32.03 -23.08
CA ARG A 196 -6.77 -32.34 -24.49
C ARG A 196 -6.89 -33.84 -24.79
N LEU A 197 -6.37 -34.69 -23.91
CA LEU A 197 -6.47 -36.15 -24.05
C LEU A 197 -7.92 -36.64 -23.94
N GLU A 198 -8.70 -36.09 -23.01
CA GLU A 198 -10.14 -36.39 -22.88
C GLU A 198 -10.90 -35.95 -24.13
N LEU A 199 -10.63 -34.76 -24.68
CA LEU A 199 -11.23 -34.32 -25.94
C LEU A 199 -10.85 -35.23 -27.11
N GLN A 200 -9.59 -35.67 -27.19
CA GLN A 200 -9.17 -36.64 -28.20
C GLN A 200 -9.92 -37.98 -28.06
N ARG A 201 -10.00 -38.53 -26.83
CA ARG A 201 -10.72 -39.77 -26.57
C ARG A 201 -12.21 -39.65 -26.90
N THR A 202 -12.88 -38.60 -26.45
CA THR A 202 -14.31 -38.37 -26.76
C THR A 202 -14.55 -38.20 -28.25
N PHE A 203 -13.62 -37.57 -28.98
CA PHE A 203 -13.69 -37.48 -30.43
C PHE A 203 -13.53 -38.86 -31.10
N GLU A 204 -12.55 -39.67 -30.67
CA GLU A 204 -12.36 -41.04 -31.14
C GLU A 204 -13.59 -41.90 -30.87
N GLU A 205 -14.16 -41.84 -29.67
CA GLU A 205 -15.39 -42.54 -29.29
C GLU A 205 -16.59 -42.08 -30.14
N GLN A 206 -16.74 -40.77 -30.36
CA GLN A 206 -17.81 -40.24 -31.21
C GLN A 206 -17.66 -40.68 -32.67
N MET A 207 -16.43 -40.72 -33.19
CA MET A 207 -16.15 -41.19 -34.54
C MET A 207 -16.40 -42.69 -34.69
N ALA A 208 -15.97 -43.49 -33.71
CA ALA A 208 -16.27 -44.93 -33.67
C ALA A 208 -17.78 -45.18 -33.59
N PHE A 209 -18.50 -44.44 -32.74
CA PHE A 209 -19.96 -44.52 -32.64
C PHE A 209 -20.64 -44.15 -33.96
N LYS A 210 -20.22 -43.06 -34.62
CA LYS A 210 -20.73 -42.69 -35.95
C LYS A 210 -20.47 -43.77 -36.99
N GLN A 211 -19.31 -44.42 -36.97
CA GLN A 211 -19.01 -45.53 -37.88
C GLN A 211 -19.93 -46.72 -37.62
N ILE A 212 -20.16 -47.09 -36.37
CA ILE A 212 -21.10 -48.17 -35.99
C ILE A 212 -22.52 -47.83 -36.46
N VAL A 213 -22.98 -46.60 -36.23
CA VAL A 213 -24.32 -46.15 -36.70
C VAL A 213 -24.41 -46.19 -38.22
N GLN A 214 -23.36 -45.77 -38.95
CA GLN A 214 -23.35 -45.86 -40.40
C GLN A 214 -23.34 -47.30 -40.91
N GLN A 215 -22.64 -48.21 -40.24
CA GLN A 215 -22.66 -49.64 -40.59
C GLN A 215 -24.05 -50.23 -40.34
N ALA A 216 -24.65 -49.98 -39.18
CA ALA A 216 -26.01 -50.40 -38.86
C ALA A 216 -27.04 -49.85 -39.86
N ALA A 217 -26.94 -48.57 -40.23
CA ALA A 217 -27.81 -47.97 -41.25
C ALA A 217 -27.64 -48.64 -42.63
N LYS A 218 -26.41 -49.00 -43.03
CA LYS A 218 -26.18 -49.75 -44.27
C LYS A 218 -26.76 -51.15 -44.20
N GLU A 219 -26.61 -51.84 -43.07
CA GLU A 219 -27.22 -53.16 -42.85
C GLU A 219 -28.75 -53.09 -42.89
N GLU A 220 -29.35 -52.05 -42.29
CA GLU A 220 -30.80 -51.79 -42.37
C GLU A 220 -31.24 -51.46 -43.80
N GLU A 221 -30.50 -50.64 -44.55
CA GLU A 221 -30.77 -50.35 -45.96
C GLU A 221 -30.66 -51.60 -46.83
N GLU A 222 -29.67 -52.47 -46.58
CA GLU A 222 -29.50 -53.75 -47.28
C GLU A 222 -30.62 -54.72 -46.93
N ALA A 223 -31.00 -54.83 -45.66
CA ALA A 223 -32.13 -55.63 -45.20
C ALA A 223 -33.45 -55.13 -45.80
N PHE A 224 -33.65 -53.81 -45.85
CA PHE A 224 -34.81 -53.19 -46.48
C PHE A 224 -34.82 -53.43 -47.99
N ARG A 225 -33.67 -53.31 -48.66
CA ARG A 225 -33.53 -53.62 -50.09
C ARG A 225 -33.84 -55.08 -50.38
N GLN A 226 -33.33 -56.01 -49.56
CA GLN A 226 -33.63 -57.44 -49.69
C GLN A 226 -35.12 -57.72 -49.45
N ALA A 227 -35.73 -57.13 -48.42
CA ALA A 227 -37.16 -57.27 -48.15
C ALA A 227 -38.02 -56.68 -49.28
N MET A 228 -37.62 -55.54 -49.84
CA MET A 228 -38.30 -54.92 -50.97
C MET A 228 -38.18 -55.76 -52.24
N LEU A 229 -36.99 -56.31 -52.53
CA LEU A 229 -36.78 -57.25 -53.63
C LEU A 229 -37.59 -58.54 -53.45
N ALA A 230 -37.66 -59.08 -52.23
CA ALA A 230 -38.48 -60.24 -51.92
C ALA A 230 -39.97 -59.95 -52.12
N LYS A 231 -40.44 -58.79 -51.65
CA LYS A 231 -41.82 -58.35 -51.87
C LYS A 231 -42.13 -58.18 -53.35
N PHE A 232 -41.25 -57.55 -54.13
CA PHE A 232 -41.43 -57.45 -55.58
C PHE A 232 -41.45 -58.83 -56.26
N ALA A 233 -40.61 -59.78 -55.82
CA ALA A 233 -40.64 -61.14 -56.35
C ALA A 233 -41.94 -61.89 -55.97
N GLU A 234 -42.48 -61.67 -54.78
CA GLU A 234 -43.78 -62.20 -54.36
C GLU A 234 -44.93 -61.58 -55.17
N ASP A 235 -44.90 -60.26 -55.36
CA ASP A 235 -45.89 -59.52 -56.16
C ASP A 235 -45.82 -59.96 -57.63
N ASP A 236 -44.63 -60.11 -58.23
CA ASP A 236 -44.45 -60.65 -59.59
C ASP A 236 -44.98 -62.09 -59.71
N ARG A 237 -44.75 -62.94 -58.70
CA ARG A 237 -45.29 -64.31 -58.67
C ARG A 237 -46.82 -64.30 -58.59
N ILE A 238 -47.40 -63.41 -57.78
CA ILE A 238 -48.85 -63.23 -57.67
C ILE A 238 -49.44 -62.67 -58.97
N GLU A 239 -48.78 -61.71 -59.60
CA GLU A 239 -49.17 -61.17 -60.91
C GLU A 239 -49.15 -62.23 -61.99
N GLN A 240 -48.11 -63.07 -62.06
CA GLN A 240 -48.05 -64.20 -62.98
C GLN A 240 -49.20 -65.19 -62.75
N MET A 241 -49.49 -65.55 -61.50
CA MET A 241 -50.62 -66.42 -61.17
C MET A 241 -51.97 -65.76 -61.51
N ASN A 242 -52.11 -64.46 -61.29
CA ASN A 242 -53.31 -63.70 -61.63
C ASN A 242 -53.48 -63.55 -63.15
N ALA A 243 -52.40 -63.34 -63.90
CA ALA A 243 -52.41 -63.32 -65.36
C ALA A 243 -52.79 -64.70 -65.93
N GLN A 244 -52.26 -65.78 -65.36
CA GLN A 244 -52.67 -67.14 -65.72
C GLN A 244 -54.15 -67.39 -65.38
N LYS A 245 -54.62 -67.00 -64.20
CA LYS A 245 -56.05 -67.08 -63.83
C LYS A 245 -56.94 -66.24 -64.75
N ARG A 246 -56.53 -65.03 -65.14
CA ARG A 246 -57.25 -64.17 -66.11
C ARG A 246 -57.30 -64.85 -67.48
N ARG A 247 -56.19 -65.43 -67.97
CA ARG A 247 -56.15 -66.20 -69.23
C ARG A 247 -57.07 -67.42 -69.19
N MET A 248 -57.07 -68.18 -68.09
CA MET A 248 -57.95 -69.33 -67.90
C MET A 248 -59.43 -68.92 -67.89
N LYS A 249 -59.80 -67.88 -67.14
CA LYS A 249 -61.18 -67.34 -67.15
C LYS A 249 -61.59 -66.84 -68.53
N GLN A 250 -60.72 -66.16 -69.26
CA GLN A 250 -61.00 -65.74 -70.64
C GLN A 250 -61.21 -66.92 -71.58
N LEU A 251 -60.44 -68.01 -71.44
CA LEU A 251 -60.63 -69.24 -72.20
C LEU A 251 -61.94 -69.95 -71.84
N GLU A 252 -62.30 -69.98 -70.56
CA GLU A 252 -63.60 -70.52 -70.10
C GLU A 252 -64.76 -69.69 -70.65
N HIS A 253 -64.69 -68.36 -70.58
CA HIS A 253 -65.69 -67.48 -71.18
C HIS A 253 -65.77 -67.66 -72.71
N LYS A 254 -64.64 -67.79 -73.41
CA LYS A 254 -64.61 -68.09 -74.86
C LYS A 254 -65.30 -69.43 -75.16
N ARG A 255 -64.96 -70.50 -74.43
CA ARG A 255 -65.60 -71.82 -74.58
C ARG A 255 -67.09 -71.79 -74.27
N ALA A 256 -67.52 -71.02 -73.28
CA ALA A 256 -68.93 -70.85 -72.95
C ALA A 256 -69.68 -70.09 -74.06
N VAL A 257 -69.08 -69.05 -74.65
CA VAL A 257 -69.64 -68.31 -75.78
C VAL A 257 -69.69 -69.18 -77.04
N GLU A 258 -68.67 -69.98 -77.33
CA GLU A 258 -68.67 -70.95 -78.43
C GLU A 258 -69.77 -71.99 -78.28
N LYS A 259 -69.99 -72.54 -77.07
CA LYS A 259 -71.12 -73.43 -76.81
C LYS A 259 -72.47 -72.76 -77.06
N LEU A 260 -72.65 -71.51 -76.60
CA LEU A 260 -73.89 -70.76 -76.86
C LEU A 260 -74.11 -70.50 -78.37
N LEU A 261 -73.05 -70.26 -79.13
CA LEU A 261 -73.11 -70.11 -80.59
C LEU A 261 -73.43 -71.42 -81.30
N GLU A 262 -72.86 -72.54 -80.87
CA GLU A 262 -73.17 -73.88 -81.38
C GLU A 262 -74.62 -74.27 -81.08
N ASP A 263 -75.10 -74.01 -79.86
CA ASP A 263 -76.48 -74.27 -79.48
C ASP A 263 -77.44 -73.39 -80.29
N ARG A 264 -77.10 -72.11 -80.53
CA ARG A 264 -77.88 -71.22 -81.41
C ARG A 264 -77.89 -71.71 -82.86
N ARG A 265 -76.77 -72.24 -83.37
CA ARG A 265 -76.71 -72.86 -84.70
C ARG A 265 -77.57 -74.13 -84.79
N LYS A 266 -77.54 -74.98 -83.76
CA LYS A 266 -78.40 -76.18 -83.69
C LYS A 266 -79.88 -75.82 -83.63
N GLN A 267 -80.25 -74.81 -82.85
CA GLN A 267 -81.62 -74.29 -82.79
C GLN A 267 -82.05 -73.73 -84.15
N PHE A 268 -81.20 -72.94 -84.82
CA PHE A 268 -81.52 -72.40 -86.14
C PHE A 268 -81.71 -73.49 -87.21
N ILE A 269 -80.90 -74.56 -87.19
CA ILE A 269 -81.06 -75.71 -88.09
C ILE A 269 -82.36 -76.46 -87.78
N ALA A 270 -82.65 -76.72 -86.50
CA ALA A 270 -83.87 -77.39 -86.07
C ALA A 270 -85.15 -76.60 -86.42
N ASP A 271 -85.12 -75.27 -86.27
CA ASP A 271 -86.24 -74.38 -86.63
C ASP A 271 -86.42 -74.35 -88.15
N LYS A 272 -85.34 -74.36 -88.94
CA LYS A 272 -85.41 -74.45 -90.41
C LYS A 272 -85.97 -75.80 -90.88
N GLU A 273 -85.60 -76.90 -90.24
CA GLU A 273 -86.17 -78.23 -90.54
C GLU A 273 -87.65 -78.30 -90.18
N ARG A 274 -88.08 -77.68 -89.08
CA ARG A 274 -89.50 -77.55 -88.71
C ARG A 274 -90.30 -76.72 -89.71
N GLU A 275 -89.81 -75.54 -90.12
CA GLU A 275 -90.47 -74.73 -91.15
C GLU A 275 -90.62 -75.48 -92.49
N PHE A 276 -89.61 -76.29 -92.86
CA PHE A 276 -89.66 -77.08 -94.09
C PHE A 276 -90.69 -78.22 -94.02
N GLN A 277 -90.82 -78.88 -92.86
CA GLN A 277 -91.83 -79.91 -92.64
C GLN A 277 -93.26 -79.34 -92.63
N GLU A 278 -93.47 -78.19 -91.99
CA GLU A 278 -94.79 -77.52 -91.95
C GLU A 278 -95.26 -77.08 -93.34
N LYS A 279 -94.36 -76.53 -94.17
CA LYS A 279 -94.68 -76.19 -95.57
C LYS A 279 -95.01 -77.42 -96.43
N GLN A 280 -94.39 -78.56 -96.16
CA GLN A 280 -94.69 -79.80 -96.88
C GLN A 280 -96.09 -80.34 -96.51
N GLU A 281 -96.48 -80.23 -95.25
CA GLU A 281 -97.82 -80.64 -94.81
C GLU A 281 -98.92 -79.71 -95.30
N GLU A 282 -98.70 -78.39 -95.30
CA GLU A 282 -99.64 -77.42 -95.88
C GLU A 282 -99.87 -77.67 -97.38
N GLY A 283 -98.80 -77.92 -98.14
CA GLY A 283 -98.91 -78.24 -99.56
C GLY A 283 -99.73 -79.51 -99.84
N ARG A 284 -99.61 -80.55 -98.99
CA ARG A 284 -100.41 -81.78 -99.11
C ARG A 284 -101.88 -81.56 -98.78
N ARG A 285 -102.19 -80.73 -97.77
CA ARG A 285 -103.57 -80.39 -97.37
C ARG A 285 -104.28 -79.55 -98.43
N GLU A 286 -103.57 -78.60 -99.06
CA GLU A 286 -104.13 -77.80 -100.15
C GLU A 286 -104.40 -78.62 -101.42
N ALA A 287 -103.52 -79.56 -101.77
CA ALA A 287 -103.73 -80.45 -102.92
C ALA A 287 -104.97 -81.33 -102.76
N PHE A 288 -105.18 -81.90 -101.57
CA PHE A 288 -106.38 -82.70 -101.26
C PHE A 288 -107.67 -81.86 -101.34
N ARG A 289 -107.63 -80.61 -100.88
CA ARG A 289 -108.78 -79.69 -100.94
C ARG A 289 -109.16 -79.34 -102.37
N ARG A 290 -108.17 -79.13 -103.26
CA ARG A 290 -108.42 -78.84 -104.69
C ARG A 290 -109.03 -80.03 -105.43
N ALA A 291 -108.63 -81.27 -105.12
CA ALA A 291 -109.20 -82.47 -105.73
C ALA A 291 -110.70 -82.63 -105.37
N ILE A 292 -111.05 -82.46 -104.10
CA ILE A 292 -112.45 -82.56 -103.62
C ILE A 292 -113.34 -81.48 -104.25
N ILE A 293 -112.83 -80.24 -104.38
CA ILE A 293 -113.58 -79.14 -105.00
C ILE A 293 -113.85 -79.42 -106.50
N GLU A 294 -112.90 -80.00 -107.21
CA GLU A 294 -113.08 -80.29 -108.64
C GLU A 294 -114.05 -81.48 -108.86
N GLU A 295 -114.07 -82.48 -107.98
CA GLU A 295 -115.06 -83.57 -108.00
C GLU A 295 -116.49 -83.07 -107.71
N GLU A 296 -116.67 -82.24 -106.68
CA GLU A 296 -117.96 -81.60 -106.36
C GLU A 296 -118.43 -80.68 -107.49
N ARG A 297 -117.51 -79.93 -108.11
CA ARG A 297 -117.78 -79.08 -109.28
C ARG A 297 -118.33 -79.89 -110.45
N GLN A 298 -117.76 -81.06 -110.75
CA GLN A 298 -118.24 -81.91 -111.86
C GLN A 298 -119.61 -82.55 -111.56
N LYS A 299 -119.90 -82.90 -110.30
CA LYS A 299 -121.23 -83.37 -109.89
C LYS A 299 -122.30 -82.28 -110.08
N LEU A 300 -122.04 -81.07 -109.57
CA LEU A 300 -122.96 -79.94 -109.68
C LEU A 300 -123.25 -79.56 -111.14
N LEU A 301 -122.25 -79.72 -112.03
CA LEU A 301 -122.42 -79.49 -113.46
C LEU A 301 -123.35 -80.52 -114.12
N LYS A 302 -123.30 -81.80 -113.74
CA LYS A 302 -124.17 -82.82 -114.34
C LYS A 302 -125.63 -82.71 -113.91
N GLU A 303 -125.87 -82.36 -112.65
CA GLU A 303 -127.24 -82.34 -112.10
C GLU A 303 -128.02 -81.09 -112.53
N HIS A 304 -127.36 -79.93 -112.63
CA HIS A 304 -128.07 -78.67 -112.80
C HIS A 304 -127.87 -78.00 -114.17
N ALA A 305 -126.88 -78.40 -114.98
CA ALA A 305 -126.63 -77.72 -116.25
C ALA A 305 -127.82 -77.84 -117.22
N SER A 306 -128.44 -79.02 -117.33
CA SER A 306 -129.58 -79.26 -118.23
C SER A 306 -130.86 -78.53 -117.78
N GLN A 307 -131.09 -78.35 -116.48
CA GLN A 307 -132.25 -77.63 -115.94
C GLN A 307 -132.07 -76.10 -115.94
N LEU A 308 -130.84 -75.60 -116.01
CA LEU A 308 -130.51 -74.16 -116.01
C LEU A 308 -130.14 -73.63 -117.41
N LEU A 309 -130.60 -74.32 -118.46
CA LEU A 309 -130.42 -73.92 -119.85
C LEU A 309 -131.08 -72.55 -120.11
N GLY A 310 -130.26 -71.49 -120.16
CA GLY A 310 -130.69 -70.10 -120.38
C GLY A 310 -130.20 -69.09 -119.34
N TYR A 311 -129.76 -69.55 -118.16
CA TYR A 311 -129.33 -68.68 -117.05
C TYR A 311 -127.90 -68.96 -116.54
N LEU A 312 -127.09 -69.72 -117.29
CA LEU A 312 -125.69 -70.01 -116.91
C LEU A 312 -124.73 -68.85 -117.22
N PRO A 313 -123.94 -68.35 -116.25
CA PRO A 313 -122.89 -67.35 -116.50
C PRO A 313 -121.68 -67.91 -117.28
N LYS A 314 -120.96 -67.03 -118.02
CA LYS A 314 -119.78 -67.41 -118.81
C LYS A 314 -118.63 -67.92 -117.89
N GLY A 315 -117.89 -68.94 -118.33
CA GLY A 315 -116.65 -69.42 -117.68
C GLY A 315 -116.78 -70.67 -116.81
N ILE A 316 -117.94 -71.32 -116.79
CA ILE A 316 -118.17 -72.49 -115.92
C ILE A 316 -117.45 -73.73 -116.45
N PHE A 317 -117.39 -73.93 -117.77
CA PHE A 317 -116.63 -75.04 -118.37
C PHE A 317 -115.18 -74.61 -118.61
N LYS A 318 -114.22 -75.31 -117.98
CA LYS A 318 -112.80 -74.92 -118.02
C LYS A 318 -112.08 -75.48 -119.24
N ASN A 319 -112.37 -76.73 -119.61
CA ASN A 319 -111.70 -77.45 -120.70
C ASN A 319 -112.75 -78.07 -121.66
N GLU A 320 -112.36 -78.38 -122.91
CA GLU A 320 -113.24 -79.03 -123.91
C GLU A 320 -113.80 -80.38 -123.44
N ASP A 321 -113.11 -81.08 -122.53
CA ASP A 321 -113.57 -82.29 -121.87
C ASP A 321 -114.88 -82.09 -121.08
N ASP A 322 -115.10 -80.90 -120.49
CA ASP A 322 -116.33 -80.60 -119.76
C ASP A 322 -117.53 -80.40 -120.70
N LEU A 323 -117.32 -79.95 -121.95
CA LEU A 323 -118.40 -79.84 -122.96
C LEU A 323 -118.73 -81.19 -123.61
N SER A 324 -117.81 -82.17 -123.54
CA SER A 324 -117.99 -83.50 -124.11
C SER A 324 -119.12 -84.30 -123.43
N MET A 325 -119.46 -83.95 -122.18
CA MET A 325 -120.38 -84.68 -121.31
C MET A 325 -121.88 -84.35 -121.49
N PHE A 326 -122.27 -83.49 -122.45
CA PHE A 326 -123.66 -83.02 -122.63
C PHE A 326 -124.20 -83.23 -124.06
N ASP A 327 -125.53 -83.34 -124.19
CA ASP A 327 -126.26 -83.67 -125.42
C ASP A 327 -126.20 -82.60 -126.53
N GLU A 328 -126.38 -83.01 -127.80
CA GLU A 328 -126.20 -82.13 -128.98
C GLU A 328 -127.10 -80.89 -129.01
N GLU A 329 -128.30 -80.95 -128.44
CA GLU A 329 -129.21 -79.79 -128.35
C GLU A 329 -128.66 -78.69 -127.44
N PHE A 330 -127.91 -79.07 -126.39
CA PHE A 330 -127.27 -78.15 -125.45
C PHE A 330 -126.13 -77.36 -126.11
N ARG A 331 -125.36 -78.02 -126.99
CA ARG A 331 -124.20 -77.40 -127.66
C ARG A 331 -124.59 -76.32 -128.65
N LYS A 332 -125.65 -76.53 -129.43
CA LYS A 332 -126.05 -75.59 -130.51
C LYS A 332 -126.60 -74.27 -129.98
N THR A 333 -127.27 -74.29 -128.84
CA THR A 333 -127.86 -73.08 -128.23
C THR A 333 -126.82 -72.22 -127.52
N PHE A 334 -125.83 -72.84 -126.87
CA PHE A 334 -124.79 -72.11 -126.15
C PHE A 334 -123.84 -71.32 -127.08
N GLN A 335 -123.50 -71.85 -128.26
CA GLN A 335 -122.61 -71.16 -129.21
C GLN A 335 -123.21 -69.91 -129.85
N LYS A 336 -124.53 -69.85 -130.07
CA LYS A 336 -125.15 -68.71 -130.78
C LYS A 336 -125.06 -67.36 -130.05
N ARG A 337 -124.85 -67.36 -128.73
CA ARG A 337 -124.90 -66.13 -127.91
C ARG A 337 -123.54 -65.58 -127.50
N SER A 338 -122.45 -66.36 -127.61
CA SER A 338 -121.14 -65.89 -127.16
C SER A 338 -120.51 -64.85 -128.09
N ALA A 339 -120.93 -64.80 -129.37
CA ALA A 339 -120.29 -64.02 -130.41
C ALA A 339 -120.62 -62.51 -130.39
N ASP A 340 -121.73 -62.10 -129.76
CA ASP A 340 -122.32 -60.77 -130.01
C ASP A 340 -122.06 -59.73 -128.90
N MET A 341 -121.12 -59.98 -127.96
CA MET A 341 -120.95 -59.08 -126.81
C MET A 341 -119.49 -58.78 -126.42
N PHE A 342 -118.96 -57.70 -127.01
CA PHE A 342 -118.10 -56.66 -126.44
C PHE A 342 -116.68 -57.05 -125.96
N SER A 343 -115.54 -56.52 -126.43
CA SER A 343 -115.08 -55.16 -126.83
C SER A 343 -114.90 -54.13 -125.68
N GLU A 344 -113.63 -53.95 -125.29
CA GLU A 344 -112.89 -52.79 -124.71
C GLU A 344 -113.15 -52.19 -123.29
N GLU A 345 -112.00 -52.11 -122.56
CA GLU A 345 -111.43 -51.04 -121.70
C GLU A 345 -111.68 -50.84 -120.17
N ASP A 346 -110.52 -50.84 -119.47
CA ASP A 346 -109.99 -49.98 -118.36
C ASP A 346 -110.21 -50.28 -116.85
N TRP A 347 -109.10 -50.50 -116.10
CA TRP A 347 -108.50 -49.59 -115.08
C TRP A 347 -107.40 -50.25 -114.21
N ASP A 348 -106.35 -49.47 -113.93
CA ASP A 348 -105.11 -49.71 -113.17
C ASP A 348 -105.22 -50.07 -111.67
N SER A 349 -104.40 -51.05 -111.21
CA SER A 349 -103.41 -50.96 -110.10
C SER A 349 -102.74 -52.31 -109.84
#